data_AF-A0A1Q8Z573-F1
#
_entry.id   AF-A0A1Q8Z573-F1
#
_cell.length_a   1.000
_cell.length_b   1.000
_cell.length_c   1.000
_cell.angle_alpha   90.00
_cell.angle_beta   90.00
_cell.angle_gamma   90.00
#
_symmetry.space_group_name_H-M   'P 1'
#
loop_
_entity.id
_entity.type
_entity.pdbx_description
1 polymer ?
#
loop_
_entity_poly.entity_id
_entity_poly.type
_entity_poly.pdbx_seq_one_letter_code
_entity_poly.pdbx_strand_id
1 'polypeptide(L)' 'MPAPLRIKLSDEEDRTLAELRLARTVPQRTRDRAHMLRLNAQGWTAPAIAEVFEC' A
#
# COMPACT_ATOMS: atom_id res chain seq x y z
N MET A 1 3.12 -18.84 15.28
CA MET A 1 3.52 -17.82 14.28
C MET A 1 3.02 -16.46 14.76
N PRO A 2 3.82 -15.39 14.68
CA PRO A 2 3.36 -14.05 15.06
C PRO A 2 2.21 -13.60 14.15
N ALA A 3 1.30 -12.78 14.68
CA ALA A 3 0.21 -12.22 13.89
C ALA A 3 0.78 -11.35 12.75
N PRO A 4 0.16 -11.37 11.55
CA PRO A 4 0.58 -10.51 10.45
C PRO A 4 0.57 -9.04 10.87
N LEU A 5 1.67 -8.32 10.63
CA LEU A 5 1.72 -6.88 10.84
C LEU A 5 0.72 -6.20 9.89
N ARG A 6 -0.17 -5.40 10.48
CA ARG A 6 -1.15 -4.58 9.76
C ARG A 6 -0.90 -3.13 10.11
N ILE A 7 -0.70 -2.32 9.09
CA ILE A 7 -0.67 -0.87 9.27
C ILE A 7 -2.09 -0.36 9.48
N LYS A 8 -2.23 0.68 10.31
CA LYS A 8 -3.46 1.46 10.43
C LYS A 8 -3.20 2.79 9.77
N LEU A 9 -4.11 3.20 8.90
CA LEU A 9 -4.09 4.52 8.27
C LEU A 9 -5.26 5.33 8.84
N SER A 10 -5.01 6.59 9.13
CA SER A 10 -6.06 7.59 9.25
C SER A 10 -6.66 7.89 7.87
N ASP A 11 -7.83 8.55 7.87
CA ASP A 11 -8.51 8.94 6.62
C ASP A 11 -7.65 9.88 5.77
N GLU A 12 -6.85 10.73 6.40
CA GLU A 12 -5.94 11.66 5.73
C GLU A 12 -4.74 10.92 5.09
N GLU A 13 -4.17 9.94 5.79
CA GLU A 13 -3.09 9.10 5.25
C GLU A 13 -3.59 8.24 4.08
N ASP A 14 -4.77 7.61 4.19
CA ASP A 14 -5.33 6.84 3.08
C ASP A 14 -5.59 7.71 1.84
N ARG A 15 -6.13 8.92 2.04
CA ARG A 15 -6.33 9.90 0.96
C ARG A 15 -5.01 10.30 0.32
N THR A 16 -4.00 10.62 1.12
CA THR A 16 -2.67 11.00 0.63
C THR A 16 -2.05 9.87 -0.19
N LEU A 17 -2.12 8.63 0.28
CA LEU A 17 -1.62 7.46 -0.46
C LEU A 17 -2.42 7.22 -1.76
N ALA A 18 -3.73 7.49 -1.77
CA ALA A 18 -4.56 7.44 -2.97
C ALA A 18 -4.11 8.46 -4.02
N GLU A 19 -3.85 9.70 -3.60
CA GLU A 19 -3.36 10.78 -4.47
C GLU A 19 -1.96 10.46 -5.01
N LEU A 20 -1.06 9.96 -4.16
CA LEU A 20 0.27 9.53 -4.57
C LEU A 20 0.22 8.44 -5.63
N ARG A 21 -0.73 7.50 -5.57
CA ARG A 21 -0.90 6.46 -6.60
C ARG A 21 -1.22 7.07 -7.98
N LEU A 22 -1.98 8.15 -8.02
CA LEU A 22 -2.45 8.80 -9.25
C LEU A 22 -1.47 9.87 -9.77
N ALA A 23 -0.61 10.41 -8.91
CA ALA A 23 0.35 11.46 -9.25
C ALA A 23 1.37 10.99 -10.29
N ARG A 24 1.29 11.54 -11.52
CA ARG A 24 2.22 11.23 -12.63
C ARG A 24 3.61 11.83 -12.46
N THR A 25 3.75 12.80 -11.56
CA THR A 25 5.02 13.45 -11.21
C THR A 25 5.87 12.65 -10.23
N VAL A 26 5.29 11.60 -9.63
CA VAL A 26 5.96 10.75 -8.64
C VAL A 26 6.52 9.48 -9.32
N PRO A 27 7.73 9.01 -8.97
CA PRO A 27 8.28 7.78 -9.52
C PRO A 27 7.36 6.57 -9.32
N GLN A 28 7.29 5.69 -10.34
CA GLN A 28 6.49 4.46 -10.35
C GLN A 28 6.62 3.66 -9.04
N ARG A 29 7.86 3.45 -8.57
CA ARG A 29 8.16 2.71 -7.33
C ARG A 29 7.48 3.29 -6.09
N THR A 30 7.38 4.62 -5.99
CA THR A 30 6.71 5.28 -4.87
C THR A 30 5.19 5.13 -4.99
N ARG A 31 4.65 5.21 -6.20
CA ARG A 31 3.23 4.99 -6.48
C ARG A 31 2.79 3.55 -6.19
N ASP A 32 3.65 2.57 -6.49
CA ASP A 32 3.42 1.16 -6.19
C ASP A 32 3.46 0.91 -4.68
N ARG A 33 4.46 1.45 -3.98
CA ARG A 33 4.54 1.37 -2.51
C ARG A 33 3.33 2.01 -1.82
N ALA A 34 2.85 3.15 -2.30
CA ALA A 34 1.65 3.76 -1.76
C ALA A 34 0.44 2.82 -1.88
N HIS A 35 0.33 2.11 -3.00
CA HIS A 35 -0.72 1.12 -3.20
C HIS A 35 -0.55 -0.11 -2.30
N MET A 36 0.67 -0.64 -2.15
CA MET A 36 0.97 -1.77 -1.25
C MET A 36 0.57 -1.45 0.21
N LEU A 37 0.85 -0.22 0.67
CA LEU A 37 0.47 0.21 2.02
C LEU A 37 -1.06 0.22 2.19
N ARG A 38 -1.81 0.80 1.23
CA ARG A 38 -3.27 0.80 1.28
C ARG A 38 -3.86 -0.61 1.29
N LEU A 39 -3.32 -1.55 0.51
CA LEU A 39 -3.75 -2.95 0.54
C LEU A 39 -3.49 -3.59 1.91
N ASN A 40 -2.33 -3.35 2.53
CA ASN A 40 -2.04 -3.87 3.86
C ASN A 40 -3.01 -3.32 4.92
N ALA A 41 -3.35 -2.02 4.84
CA ALA A 41 -4.34 -1.40 5.71
C ALA A 41 -5.75 -1.98 5.53
N GLN A 42 -6.09 -2.38 4.30
CA GLN A 42 -7.35 -3.09 3.97
C GLN A 42 -7.34 -4.57 4.41
N GLY A 43 -6.25 -5.06 4.99
CA GLY A 43 -6.15 -6.40 5.55
C GLY A 43 -5.46 -7.43 4.65
N TRP A 44 -4.93 -7.03 3.49
CA TRP A 44 -4.15 -7.92 2.64
C TRP A 44 -2.83 -8.29 3.30
N THR A 45 -2.43 -9.55 3.13
CA THR A 45 -1.18 -10.07 3.67
C THR A 45 -0.02 -9.71 2.75
N ALA A 46 1.20 -9.63 3.29
CA ALA A 46 2.39 -9.37 2.50
C ALA A 46 2.57 -10.37 1.34
N PRO A 47 2.34 -11.69 1.51
CA PRO A 47 2.37 -12.64 0.39
C PRO A 47 1.34 -12.34 -0.70
N ALA A 48 0.10 -12.00 -0.33
CA ALA A 48 -0.93 -11.68 -1.33
C ALA A 48 -0.62 -10.38 -2.09
N ILE A 49 -0.02 -9.39 -1.41
CA ILE A 49 0.45 -8.16 -2.05
C ILE A 49 1.64 -8.48 -2.99
N ALA A 50 2.56 -9.32 -2.56
CA ALA A 50 3.71 -9.76 -3.37
C ALA A 50 3.27 -10.41 -4.70
N GLU A 51 2.23 -11.25 -4.68
CA GLU A 51 1.64 -11.84 -5.89
C GLU A 51 1.10 -10.77 -6.86
N VAL A 52 0.46 -9.72 -6.36
CA VAL A 52 -0.09 -8.63 -7.19
C VAL A 52 1.00 -7.78 -7.85
N PHE A 53 2.14 -7.62 -7.18
CA PHE A 53 3.24 -6.77 -7.65
C PHE A 53 4.41 -7.55 -8.24
N GLU A 54 4.30 -8.88 -8.34
CA GLU A 54 5.33 -9.79 -8.84
C GLU A 54 6.70 -9.56 -8.16
N CYS A 55 6.71 -9.39 -6.83
CA CYS A 55 7.89 -8.99 -6.05
C CYS A 55 8.21 -9.89 -4.85
#